data_AF-A0A6V7QB77-F1
#
_entry.id   AF-A0A6V7QB77-F1
#
_cell.length_a   1.000
_cell.length_b   1.000
_cell.length_c   1.000
_cell.angle_alpha   90.00
_cell.angle_beta   90.00
_cell.angle_gamma   90.00
#
_symmetry.space_group_name_H-M   'P 1'
#
loop_
_entity.id
_entity.type
_entity.pdbx_description
1 polymer ?
#
loop_
_entity_poly.entity_id
_entity_poly.type
_entity_poly.pdbx_seq_one_letter_code
_entity_poly.pdbx_strand_id
1 'polypeptide(L)'
;MAKASLLSTLLFFLYPILSYSQTLPINVWPKPTNISWPVPTAAPLSPSFKIISPCADHSYLQSAVERFTSLLFSERYYPIVPPAVNLTTSRPLLSLTIAVADLSVPLQHGVDESYVLSITSSTGLANLSAATAWGAMRGLETFSQLTWGADPPLVATDVYVADRPLFPHRGLMLDTREELLSGHGHIADHRGYGS
;
A
#
# COMPACT_ATOMS: atom_id res chain seq x y z
N MET A 1 -37.72 34.88 -56.16
CA MET A 1 -37.61 34.70 -54.70
C MET A 1 -37.42 33.22 -54.41
N ALA A 2 -36.20 32.78 -54.09
CA ALA A 2 -35.93 31.41 -53.66
C ALA A 2 -34.90 31.47 -52.53
N LYS A 3 -35.30 31.02 -51.33
CA LYS A 3 -34.42 30.90 -50.17
C LYS A 3 -33.60 29.62 -50.32
N ALA A 4 -32.29 29.74 -50.46
CA ALA A 4 -31.37 28.61 -50.38
C ALA A 4 -31.11 28.28 -48.89
N SER A 5 -31.47 27.08 -48.49
CA SER A 5 -31.16 26.49 -47.18
C SER A 5 -29.78 25.84 -47.27
N LEU A 6 -28.83 26.30 -46.45
CA LEU A 6 -27.51 25.67 -46.30
C LEU A 6 -27.50 24.88 -44.98
N LEU A 7 -27.64 23.57 -45.08
CA LEU A 7 -27.49 22.64 -43.96
C LEU A 7 -25.98 22.37 -43.76
N SER A 8 -25.38 22.96 -42.74
CA SER A 8 -23.99 22.70 -42.35
C SER A 8 -23.93 21.45 -41.46
N THR A 9 -23.49 20.32 -42.01
CA THR A 9 -23.28 19.08 -41.25
C THR A 9 -21.96 19.17 -40.46
N LEU A 10 -22.07 19.29 -39.15
CA LEU A 10 -20.98 19.27 -38.19
C LEU A 10 -20.49 17.82 -38.00
N LEU A 11 -19.39 17.44 -38.66
CA LEU A 11 -18.69 16.18 -38.43
C LEU A 11 -17.93 16.24 -37.10
N PHE A 12 -18.55 15.76 -36.02
CA PHE A 12 -17.83 15.42 -34.79
C PHE A 12 -16.93 14.22 -35.08
N PHE A 13 -15.64 14.46 -35.30
CA PHE A 13 -14.63 13.42 -35.20
C PHE A 13 -14.56 12.96 -33.74
N LEU A 14 -15.29 11.88 -33.41
CA LEU A 14 -15.05 11.07 -32.23
C LEU A 14 -13.68 10.42 -32.41
N TYR A 15 -12.61 11.13 -32.01
CA TYR A 15 -11.32 10.50 -31.82
C TYR A 15 -11.48 9.44 -30.73
N PRO A 16 -11.26 8.14 -31.02
CA PRO A 16 -11.22 7.15 -29.97
C PRO A 16 -10.09 7.56 -29.01
N ILE A 17 -10.43 7.79 -27.75
CA ILE A 17 -9.44 7.97 -26.70
C ILE A 17 -8.70 6.63 -26.61
N LEU A 18 -7.52 6.56 -27.23
CA LEU A 18 -6.63 5.43 -27.07
C LEU A 18 -6.30 5.34 -25.58
N SER A 19 -6.94 4.41 -24.88
CA SER A 19 -6.63 4.12 -23.49
C SER A 19 -5.28 3.40 -23.49
N TYR A 20 -4.20 4.17 -23.39
CA TYR A 20 -2.87 3.61 -23.20
C TYR A 20 -2.87 2.90 -21.85
N SER A 21 -2.93 1.57 -21.87
CA SER A 21 -2.72 0.77 -20.67
C SER A 21 -1.25 0.89 -20.31
N GLN A 22 -0.92 1.82 -19.41
CA GLN A 22 0.42 1.89 -18.84
C GLN A 22 0.62 0.63 -17.99
N THR A 23 1.41 -0.32 -18.50
CA THR A 23 1.98 -1.37 -17.67
C THR A 23 2.95 -0.71 -16.71
N LEU A 24 2.55 -0.55 -15.45
CA LEU A 24 3.44 -0.04 -14.42
C LEU A 24 4.56 -1.07 -14.20
N PRO A 25 5.83 -0.63 -14.12
CA PRO A 25 6.95 -1.55 -13.97
C PRO A 25 7.01 -2.17 -12.56
N ILE A 26 6.33 -1.58 -11.56
CA ILE A 26 6.21 -2.13 -10.20
C ILE A 26 4.81 -2.65 -9.94
N ASN A 27 4.74 -3.81 -9.27
CA ASN A 27 3.49 -4.46 -8.91
C ASN A 27 3.18 -4.23 -7.42
N VAL A 28 2.26 -3.31 -7.15
CA VAL A 28 1.69 -3.07 -5.80
C VAL A 28 0.44 -3.92 -5.65
N TRP A 29 0.32 -4.63 -4.53
CA TRP A 29 -0.80 -5.52 -4.23
C TRP A 29 -1.39 -5.29 -2.81
N PRO A 30 -2.73 -5.16 -2.67
CA PRO A 30 -3.73 -5.06 -3.72
C PRO A 30 -3.49 -3.84 -4.63
N LYS A 31 -3.94 -3.91 -5.88
CA LYS A 31 -3.72 -2.82 -6.82
C LYS A 31 -4.43 -1.55 -6.32
N PRO A 32 -3.70 -0.43 -6.13
CA PRO A 32 -4.32 0.82 -5.74
C PRO A 32 -5.34 1.30 -6.78
N THR A 33 -6.36 2.01 -6.30
CA THR A 33 -7.41 2.59 -7.14
C THR A 33 -6.82 3.58 -8.14
N ASN A 34 -5.81 4.36 -7.74
CA ASN A 34 -5.07 5.25 -8.62
C ASN A 34 -3.57 5.24 -8.29
N ILE A 35 -2.75 5.00 -9.30
CA ILE A 35 -1.30 5.05 -9.22
C ILE A 35 -0.76 5.68 -10.50
N SER A 36 0.11 6.67 -10.36
CA SER A 36 0.73 7.42 -11.44
C SER A 36 2.24 7.40 -11.26
N TRP A 37 2.94 6.88 -12.27
CA TRP A 37 4.40 6.83 -12.31
C TRP A 37 4.88 7.08 -13.74
N PRO A 38 4.76 8.33 -14.22
CA PRO A 38 4.92 8.66 -15.64
C PRO A 38 6.36 8.51 -16.12
N VAL A 39 7.33 8.74 -15.24
CA VAL A 39 8.75 8.55 -15.47
C VAL A 39 9.28 7.61 -14.39
N PRO A 40 9.43 6.31 -14.67
CA PRO A 40 9.88 5.35 -13.66
C PRO A 40 11.30 5.67 -13.18
N THR A 41 11.40 6.27 -12.01
CA THR A 41 12.65 6.64 -11.34
C THR A 41 12.77 5.97 -9.98
N ALA A 42 14.00 5.70 -9.55
CA ALA A 42 14.24 5.16 -8.21
C ALA A 42 15.43 5.84 -7.54
N ALA A 43 15.35 6.01 -6.23
CA ALA A 43 16.42 6.53 -5.40
C ALA A 43 16.83 5.50 -4.35
N PRO A 44 18.09 5.50 -3.89
CA PRO A 44 18.47 4.72 -2.71
C PRO A 44 17.76 5.26 -1.46
N LEU A 45 17.34 4.37 -0.57
CA LEU A 45 16.87 4.73 0.76
C LEU A 45 18.07 5.13 1.63
N SER A 46 17.96 6.23 2.37
CA SER A 46 19.03 6.66 3.27
C SER A 46 19.22 5.66 4.42
N PRO A 47 20.46 5.34 4.84
CA PRO A 47 20.71 4.57 6.06
C PRO A 47 20.15 5.23 7.33
N SER A 48 19.95 6.55 7.29
CA SER A 48 19.34 7.34 8.36
C SER A 48 17.85 7.61 8.13
N PHE A 49 17.20 6.89 7.21
CA PHE A 49 15.80 7.12 6.86
C PHE A 49 14.89 6.99 8.09
N LYS A 50 13.93 7.91 8.21
CA LYS A 50 12.94 7.91 9.29
C LYS A 50 11.53 8.09 8.77
N ILE A 51 10.61 7.34 9.36
CA ILE A 51 9.18 7.57 9.23
C ILE A 51 8.76 8.48 10.39
N ILE A 52 8.19 9.65 10.05
CA ILE A 52 7.81 10.70 11.00
C ILE A 52 6.29 10.66 11.16
N SER A 53 5.82 10.17 12.30
CA SER A 53 4.40 10.12 12.67
C SER A 53 3.96 11.43 13.37
N PRO A 54 2.71 11.90 13.21
CA PRO A 54 2.22 13.10 13.88
C PRO A 54 1.99 12.93 15.39
N CYS A 55 1.88 11.69 15.88
CA CYS A 55 1.63 11.40 17.29
C CYS A 55 2.28 10.07 17.70
N ALA A 56 3.00 10.09 18.82
CA ALA A 56 3.59 8.89 19.43
C ALA A 56 2.62 8.11 20.33
N ASP A 57 1.52 8.75 20.76
CA ASP A 57 0.58 8.16 21.73
C ASP A 57 -0.45 7.22 21.08
N HIS A 58 -0.58 7.25 19.75
CA HIS A 58 -1.46 6.33 19.03
C HIS A 58 -0.77 4.98 18.83
N SER A 59 -0.98 4.05 19.78
CA SER A 59 -0.33 2.74 19.84
C SER A 59 -0.28 1.98 18.51
N TYR A 60 -1.41 1.82 17.81
CA TYR A 60 -1.44 1.06 16.55
C TYR A 60 -0.58 1.67 15.43
N LEU A 61 -0.71 2.98 15.20
CA LEU A 61 0.06 3.69 14.19
C LEU A 61 1.55 3.66 14.54
N GLN A 62 1.90 3.86 15.81
CA GLN A 62 3.28 3.81 16.28
C GLN A 62 3.89 2.41 16.09
N SER A 63 3.18 1.35 16.47
CA SER A 63 3.62 -0.04 16.22
C SER A 63 3.77 -0.33 14.73
N ALA A 64 2.87 0.19 13.89
CA ALA A 64 3.00 0.05 12.44
C ALA A 64 4.25 0.77 11.91
N VAL A 65 4.50 2.01 12.35
CA VAL A 65 5.69 2.79 11.98
C VAL A 65 6.97 2.05 12.36
N GLU A 66 7.06 1.52 13.57
CA GLU A 66 8.21 0.74 14.03
C GLU A 66 8.41 -0.52 13.19
N ARG A 67 7.33 -1.27 12.98
CA ARG A 67 7.34 -2.48 12.16
C ARG A 67 7.82 -2.19 10.74
N PHE A 68 7.21 -1.23 10.05
CA PHE A 68 7.58 -0.91 8.67
C PHE A 68 8.98 -0.33 8.58
N THR A 69 9.42 0.48 9.54
CA THR A 69 10.82 0.93 9.61
C THR A 69 11.76 -0.27 9.69
N SER A 70 11.46 -1.27 10.52
CA SER A 70 12.26 -2.49 10.61
C SER A 70 12.24 -3.30 9.30
N LEU A 71 11.08 -3.44 8.67
CA LEU A 71 10.95 -4.17 7.40
C LEU A 71 11.78 -3.54 6.28
N LEU A 72 11.76 -2.21 6.14
CA LEU A 72 12.50 -1.49 5.10
C LEU A 72 14.03 -1.75 5.12
N PHE A 73 14.59 -2.07 6.28
CA PHE A 73 16.03 -2.34 6.43
C PHE A 73 16.38 -3.81 6.60
N SER A 74 15.41 -4.66 6.96
CA SER A 74 15.64 -6.09 7.20
C SER A 74 15.16 -6.98 6.06
N GLU A 75 14.13 -6.57 5.34
CA GLU A 75 13.62 -7.31 4.19
C GLU A 75 14.57 -7.15 3.01
N ARG A 76 14.85 -8.28 2.36
CA ARG A 76 15.65 -8.35 1.13
C ARG A 76 14.75 -8.77 -0.02
N TYR A 77 13.64 -8.07 -0.19
CA TYR A 77 12.71 -8.34 -1.26
C TYR A 77 13.31 -7.92 -2.61
N TYR A 78 13.39 -8.86 -3.55
CA TYR A 78 13.74 -8.59 -4.93
C TYR A 78 12.54 -8.99 -5.81
N PRO A 79 11.94 -8.05 -6.57
CA PRO A 79 10.86 -8.38 -7.48
C PRO A 79 11.32 -9.38 -8.52
N ILE A 80 10.47 -10.38 -8.80
CA ILE A 80 10.75 -11.45 -9.79
C ILE A 80 11.09 -10.84 -11.16
N VAL A 81 10.42 -9.75 -11.51
CA VAL A 81 10.75 -8.90 -12.66
C VAL A 81 11.15 -7.53 -12.13
N PRO A 82 12.46 -7.20 -12.13
CA PRO A 82 12.91 -5.88 -11.72
C PRO A 82 12.26 -4.78 -12.57
N PRO A 83 11.74 -3.72 -11.95
CA PRO A 83 11.17 -2.61 -12.68
C PRO A 83 12.28 -1.93 -13.50
N ALA A 84 12.04 -1.70 -14.79
CA ALA A 84 12.93 -0.90 -15.61
C ALA A 84 12.84 0.57 -15.17
N VAL A 85 13.73 0.99 -14.28
CA VAL A 85 13.76 2.33 -13.69
C VAL A 85 15.06 3.06 -13.99
N ASN A 86 14.97 4.37 -14.10
CA ASN A 86 16.13 5.24 -14.12
C ASN A 86 16.55 5.55 -12.69
N LEU A 87 17.79 5.21 -12.32
CA LEU A 87 18.33 5.62 -11.02
C LEU A 87 18.51 7.13 -11.00
N THR A 88 17.92 7.79 -10.03
CA THR A 88 18.07 9.24 -9.87
C THR A 88 19.48 9.56 -9.42
N THR A 89 20.13 10.52 -10.06
CA THR A 89 21.38 11.13 -9.58
C THR A 89 21.17 12.08 -8.40
N SER A 90 19.91 12.25 -7.98
CA SER A 90 19.48 13.07 -6.86
C SER A 90 19.83 12.44 -5.49
N ARG A 91 19.40 13.09 -4.43
CA ARG A 91 19.57 12.67 -3.04
C ARG A 91 18.86 11.35 -2.74
N PRO A 92 19.41 10.53 -1.81
CA PRO A 92 18.69 9.39 -1.25
C PRO A 92 17.41 9.86 -0.55
N LEU A 93 16.41 8.98 -0.44
CA LEU A 93 15.19 9.28 0.30
C LEU A 93 15.49 9.32 1.80
N LEU A 94 15.24 10.46 2.43
CA LEU A 94 15.63 10.78 3.82
C LEU A 94 14.51 10.53 4.83
N SER A 95 13.26 10.82 4.48
CA SER A 95 12.15 10.59 5.40
C SER A 95 10.82 10.42 4.70
N LEU A 96 9.91 9.75 5.38
CA LEU A 96 8.48 9.69 5.07
C LEU A 96 7.72 10.41 6.18
N THR A 97 7.07 11.53 5.85
CA THR A 97 6.23 12.25 6.80
C THR A 97 4.79 11.78 6.68
N ILE A 98 4.18 11.41 7.80
CA ILE A 98 2.77 11.02 7.87
C ILE A 98 1.95 12.20 8.38
N ALA A 99 0.85 12.50 7.70
CA ALA A 99 -0.17 13.44 8.15
C ALA A 99 -1.51 12.72 8.26
N VAL A 100 -2.13 12.77 9.44
CA VAL A 100 -3.43 12.17 9.72
C VAL A 100 -4.38 13.26 10.18
N ALA A 101 -5.56 13.35 9.56
CA ALA A 101 -6.54 14.38 9.91
C ALA A 101 -7.22 14.10 11.26
N ASP A 102 -7.62 12.85 11.52
CA ASP A 102 -8.23 12.43 12.78
C ASP A 102 -7.59 11.13 13.30
N LEU A 103 -6.89 11.26 14.42
CA LEU A 103 -6.24 10.13 15.11
C LEU A 103 -7.16 9.45 16.13
N SER A 104 -8.33 10.01 16.42
CA SER A 104 -9.22 9.50 17.48
C SER A 104 -10.20 8.42 16.98
N VAL A 105 -10.28 8.22 15.67
CA VAL A 105 -11.25 7.30 15.05
C VAL A 105 -10.95 5.84 15.41
N PRO A 106 -11.85 5.15 16.14
CA PRO A 106 -11.64 3.75 16.51
C PRO A 106 -11.71 2.83 15.28
N LEU A 107 -11.10 1.65 15.38
CA LEU A 107 -11.24 0.62 14.36
C LEU A 107 -12.68 0.12 14.34
N GLN A 108 -13.39 0.40 13.26
CA GLN A 108 -14.74 -0.09 13.05
C GLN A 108 -15.00 -0.37 11.57
N HIS A 109 -16.08 -1.10 11.30
CA HIS A 109 -16.51 -1.34 9.94
C HIS A 109 -16.80 -0.04 9.19
N GLY A 110 -16.31 0.05 7.95
CA GLY A 110 -16.50 1.23 7.11
C GLY A 110 -15.67 2.44 7.53
N VAL A 111 -14.68 2.28 8.41
CA VAL A 111 -13.71 3.34 8.69
C VAL A 111 -13.00 3.78 7.42
N ASP A 112 -12.70 5.08 7.32
CA ASP A 112 -12.01 5.63 6.16
C ASP A 112 -10.56 5.15 6.13
N GLU A 113 -10.28 4.17 5.26
CA GLU A 113 -8.94 3.64 5.00
C GLU A 113 -8.26 4.32 3.79
N SER A 114 -8.75 5.48 3.34
CA SER A 114 -8.16 6.19 2.21
C SER A 114 -6.84 6.86 2.56
N TYR A 115 -5.94 6.92 1.58
CA TYR A 115 -4.66 7.61 1.71
C TYR A 115 -4.16 8.15 0.37
N VAL A 116 -3.24 9.09 0.46
CA VAL A 116 -2.45 9.62 -0.65
C VAL A 116 -0.97 9.55 -0.27
N LEU A 117 -0.17 8.88 -1.09
CA LEU A 117 1.28 8.75 -0.97
C LEU A 117 1.95 9.45 -2.15
N SER A 118 2.90 10.32 -1.87
CA SER A 118 3.72 11.03 -2.86
C SER A 118 5.18 10.91 -2.50
N ILE A 119 6.02 10.46 -3.44
CA ILE A 119 7.46 10.32 -3.26
C ILE A 119 8.15 11.16 -4.34
N THR A 120 8.92 12.16 -3.95
CA THR A 120 9.54 13.10 -4.90
C THR A 120 11.06 12.96 -4.87
N SER A 121 11.68 12.73 -6.03
CA SER A 121 13.14 12.54 -6.11
C SER A 121 13.93 13.83 -5.85
N SER A 122 13.37 15.00 -6.15
CA SER A 122 14.05 16.29 -6.05
C SER A 122 14.31 16.76 -4.61
N THR A 123 13.40 16.43 -3.68
CA THR A 123 13.52 16.81 -2.27
C THR A 123 14.19 15.73 -1.43
N GLY A 124 14.14 14.47 -1.88
CA GLY A 124 14.50 13.32 -1.06
C GLY A 124 13.51 13.10 0.09
N LEU A 125 12.28 13.57 -0.05
CA LEU A 125 11.22 13.46 0.96
C LEU A 125 9.99 12.78 0.37
N ALA A 126 9.34 11.96 1.20
CA ALA A 126 8.04 11.36 0.90
C ALA A 126 6.97 11.89 1.87
N ASN A 127 5.74 11.98 1.38
CA ASN A 127 4.59 12.41 2.16
C ASN A 127 3.46 11.39 2.04
N LEU A 128 2.89 11.01 3.17
CA LEU A 128 1.72 10.15 3.29
C LEU A 128 0.64 10.90 4.06
N SER A 129 -0.48 11.17 3.40
CA SER A 129 -1.65 11.81 4.02
C SER A 129 -2.84 10.86 4.06
N ALA A 130 -3.57 10.85 5.16
CA ALA A 130 -4.76 10.03 5.35
C ALA A 130 -5.81 10.72 6.23
N ALA A 131 -7.08 10.35 6.06
CA ALA A 131 -8.15 10.83 6.93
C ALA A 131 -8.04 10.26 8.35
N THR A 132 -7.66 8.98 8.47
CA THR A 132 -7.53 8.27 9.76
C THR A 132 -6.21 7.52 9.88
N ALA A 133 -5.87 7.06 11.08
CA ALA A 133 -4.71 6.21 11.33
C ALA A 133 -4.75 4.91 10.50
N TRP A 134 -5.95 4.39 10.21
CA TRP A 134 -6.13 3.15 9.43
C TRP A 134 -5.74 3.35 7.97
N GLY A 135 -6.11 4.48 7.36
CA GLY A 135 -5.64 4.86 6.02
C GLY A 135 -4.13 5.05 5.97
N ALA A 136 -3.54 5.69 6.99
CA ALA A 136 -2.08 5.84 7.08
C ALA A 136 -1.37 4.48 7.11
N MET A 137 -1.89 3.49 7.85
CA MET A 137 -1.30 2.15 7.85
C MET A 137 -1.41 1.44 6.49
N ARG A 138 -2.48 1.66 5.71
CA ARG A 138 -2.58 1.18 4.31
C ARG A 138 -1.54 1.83 3.40
N GLY A 139 -1.30 3.12 3.60
CA GLY A 139 -0.26 3.85 2.88
C GLY A 139 1.16 3.37 3.22
N LEU A 140 1.42 3.01 4.48
CA LEU A 140 2.70 2.45 4.90
C LEU A 140 2.98 1.08 4.25
N GLU A 141 1.96 0.22 4.17
CA GLU A 141 2.03 -1.04 3.44
C GLU A 141 2.35 -0.81 1.95
N THR A 142 1.71 0.18 1.35
CA THR A 142 1.98 0.50 -0.06
C THR A 142 3.39 1.05 -0.25
N PHE A 143 3.86 1.88 0.68
CA PHE A 143 5.22 2.39 0.67
C PHE A 143 6.25 1.26 0.75
N SER A 144 6.09 0.26 1.62
CA SER A 144 7.04 -0.86 1.70
C SER A 144 7.08 -1.68 0.40
N GLN A 145 5.95 -1.84 -0.28
CA GLN A 145 5.91 -2.52 -1.58
C GLN A 145 6.55 -1.73 -2.72
N LEU A 146 6.67 -0.41 -2.56
CA LEU A 146 7.43 0.47 -3.48
C LEU A 146 8.93 0.46 -3.20
N THR A 147 9.39 -0.31 -2.22
CA THR A 147 10.81 -0.51 -1.92
C THR A 147 11.26 -1.92 -2.28
N TRP A 148 12.48 -2.04 -2.81
CA TRP A 148 13.05 -3.33 -3.18
C TRP A 148 14.58 -3.31 -3.19
N GLY A 149 15.17 -4.50 -3.29
CA GLY A 149 16.60 -4.71 -3.27
C GLY A 149 17.17 -4.73 -1.87
N ALA A 150 18.50 -4.83 -1.80
CA ALA A 150 19.24 -4.78 -0.55
C ALA A 150 20.55 -4.00 -0.78
N ASP A 151 20.98 -3.28 0.26
CA ASP A 151 22.32 -2.68 0.39
C ASP A 151 22.73 -1.64 -0.69
N PRO A 152 22.15 -0.42 -0.70
CA PRO A 152 20.96 0.00 0.02
C PRO A 152 19.68 -0.37 -0.75
N PRO A 153 18.54 -0.56 -0.07
CA PRO A 153 17.26 -0.74 -0.76
C PRO A 153 16.95 0.49 -1.62
N LEU A 154 16.35 0.24 -2.77
CA LEU A 154 15.84 1.26 -3.69
C LEU A 154 14.36 1.50 -3.39
N VAL A 155 13.91 2.73 -3.62
CA VAL A 155 12.52 3.13 -3.51
C VAL A 155 12.09 3.84 -4.79
N ALA A 156 10.89 3.52 -5.27
CA ALA A 156 10.28 4.23 -6.40
C ALA A 156 10.11 5.72 -6.04
N THR A 157 10.57 6.60 -6.92
CA THR A 157 10.44 8.05 -6.78
C THR A 157 9.64 8.63 -7.94
N ASP A 158 9.18 9.87 -7.79
CA ASP A 158 8.29 10.56 -8.72
C ASP A 158 7.00 9.77 -9.00
N VAL A 159 6.55 9.07 -7.96
CA VAL A 159 5.35 8.24 -7.92
C VAL A 159 4.29 8.89 -7.03
N TYR A 160 3.05 8.85 -7.51
CA TYR A 160 1.87 9.29 -6.80
C TYR A 160 0.87 8.14 -6.70
N VAL A 161 0.41 7.84 -5.49
CA VAL A 161 -0.60 6.81 -5.22
C VAL A 161 -1.74 7.45 -4.44
N ALA A 162 -2.96 7.24 -4.90
CA ALA A 162 -4.16 7.58 -4.17
C ALA A 162 -5.07 6.36 -4.15
N ASP A 163 -5.39 5.88 -2.96
CA ASP A 163 -6.13 4.64 -2.81
C ASP A 163 -7.22 4.74 -1.76
N ARG A 164 -8.23 3.91 -1.94
CA ARG A 164 -9.29 3.65 -0.97
C ARG A 164 -9.86 2.26 -1.23
N PRO A 165 -10.34 1.54 -0.20
CA PRO A 165 -11.10 0.31 -0.39
C PRO A 165 -12.26 0.53 -1.36
N LEU A 166 -12.35 -0.30 -2.41
CA LEU A 166 -13.54 -0.37 -3.27
C LEU A 166 -14.72 -1.02 -2.54
N PHE A 167 -14.45 -1.92 -1.60
CA PHE A 167 -15.43 -2.55 -0.74
C PHE A 167 -14.98 -2.46 0.72
N PRO A 168 -15.86 -2.07 1.66
CA PRO A 168 -15.52 -2.00 3.08
C PRO A 168 -15.38 -3.39 3.72
N HIS A 169 -15.88 -4.45 3.07
CA HIS A 169 -15.79 -5.82 3.55
C HIS A 169 -14.63 -6.57 2.89
N ARG A 170 -13.68 -7.01 3.71
CA ARG A 170 -12.61 -7.96 3.34
C ARG A 170 -12.64 -9.14 4.31
N GLY A 171 -13.75 -9.88 4.31
CA GLY A 171 -13.91 -11.06 5.16
C GLY A 171 -13.12 -12.23 4.62
N LEU A 172 -12.28 -12.85 5.45
CA LEU A 172 -11.79 -14.20 5.25
C LEU A 172 -12.65 -15.12 6.12
N MET A 173 -13.41 -16.03 5.51
CA MET A 173 -14.13 -17.06 6.27
C MET A 173 -13.15 -18.17 6.63
N LEU A 174 -12.71 -18.22 7.88
CA LEU A 174 -11.97 -19.35 8.44
C LEU A 174 -13.01 -20.37 8.94
N ASP A 175 -13.22 -21.46 8.20
CA ASP A 175 -14.05 -22.57 8.67
C ASP A 175 -13.24 -23.40 9.68
N THR A 176 -13.30 -23.02 10.95
CA THR A 176 -12.81 -23.85 12.04
C THR A 176 -13.90 -24.86 12.42
N ARG A 177 -14.02 -25.96 11.67
CA ARG A 177 -14.72 -27.13 12.18
C ARG A 177 -13.88 -27.77 13.26
N GLU A 178 -14.36 -27.67 14.48
CA GLU A 178 -13.91 -28.49 15.61
C GLU A 178 -14.30 -29.95 15.33
N GLU A 179 -13.33 -30.77 14.94
CA GLU A 179 -13.49 -32.23 14.98
C GLU A 179 -13.56 -32.65 16.46
N LEU A 180 -14.77 -32.67 17.02
CA LEU A 180 -15.04 -33.24 18.34
C LEU A 180 -15.06 -34.78 18.22
N LEU A 181 -13.90 -35.42 18.28
CA LEU A 181 -13.85 -36.86 18.54
C LEU A 181 -14.14 -37.13 20.01
N SER A 182 -15.43 -37.17 20.35
CA SER A 182 -15.94 -37.81 21.56
C SER A 182 -16.64 -39.11 21.19
N GLY A 183 -16.11 -40.23 21.70
CA GLY A 183 -16.76 -41.54 21.64
C GLY A 183 -15.77 -42.71 21.81
N HIS A 184 -15.53 -43.13 23.06
CA HIS A 184 -15.90 -44.46 23.60
C HIS A 184 -15.12 -45.66 23.04
N GLY A 185 -14.44 -46.52 23.82
CA GLY A 185 -14.24 -46.67 25.25
C GLY A 185 -13.50 -48.00 25.52
N HIS A 186 -12.92 -48.20 26.71
CA HIS A 186 -13.03 -49.45 27.48
C HIS A 186 -12.20 -49.38 28.78
N ILE A 187 -12.82 -49.92 29.82
CA ILE A 187 -12.36 -50.06 31.21
C ILE A 187 -11.20 -51.07 31.31
N ALA A 188 -10.18 -50.76 32.11
CA ALA A 188 -9.46 -51.76 32.92
C ALA A 188 -8.84 -51.10 34.16
N ASP A 189 -9.44 -51.42 35.30
CA ASP A 189 -8.98 -51.22 36.66
C ASP A 189 -7.70 -52.03 36.94
N HIS A 190 -6.75 -51.47 37.68
CA HIS A 190 -6.10 -52.20 38.78
C HIS A 190 -5.38 -51.27 39.76
N ARG A 191 -5.88 -51.25 41.00
CA ARG A 191 -5.11 -50.87 42.19
C ARG A 191 -3.95 -51.84 42.39
N GLY A 192 -2.81 -51.31 42.82
CA GLY A 192 -1.71 -52.07 43.41
C GLY A 192 -0.86 -51.16 44.28
N TYR A 193 -1.18 -51.09 45.56
CA TYR A 193 -0.32 -50.54 46.62
C TYR A 193 0.31 -51.71 47.39
N GLY A 194 1.62 -51.65 47.58
CA GLY A 194 2.49 -52.61 48.26
C GLY A 194 3.85 -52.48 47.57
N SER A 195 4.93 -52.03 48.21
CA SER A 195 5.40 -52.20 49.58
C SER A 195 6.33 -51.05 49.96
#